data_AF-A0A067M196-F1
#
_entry.id   AF-A0A067M196-F1
#
_cell.length_a   1.000
_cell.length_b   1.000
_cell.length_c   1.000
_cell.angle_alpha   90.00
_cell.angle_beta   90.00
_cell.angle_gamma   90.00
#
_symmetry.space_group_name_H-M   'P 1'
#
loop_
_entity.id
_entity.type
_entity.pdbx_description
1 polymer ?
#
loop_
_entity_poly.entity_id
_entity_poly.type
_entity_poly.pdbx_seq_one_letter_code
_entity_poly.pdbx_strand_id
1 'polypeptide(L)' 'ELSSCGGCASTGRGQDCSEIANSWNVGCSSGTCVVYTCEAGYTPSLDRQSCVSY' A
#
# COMPACT_ATOMS: atom_id res chain seq x y z
N GLU A 1 1.05 -10.27 7.81
CA GLU A 1 1.41 -10.44 6.38
C GLU A 1 0.97 -9.26 5.48
N LEU A 2 1.30 -8.01 5.83
CA LEU A 2 1.11 -6.84 4.94
C LEU A 2 2.39 -6.49 4.16
N SER A 3 3.52 -7.00 4.63
CA SER A 3 4.84 -6.94 4.00
C SER A 3 5.01 -7.88 2.81
N SER A 4 3.97 -8.59 2.40
CA SER A 4 4.01 -9.52 1.27
C SER A 4 2.65 -9.64 0.58
N CYS A 5 2.16 -8.51 0.09
CA CYS A 5 0.94 -8.48 -0.70
C CYS A 5 1.26 -8.69 -2.19
N GLY A 6 0.50 -9.54 -2.88
CA GLY A 6 0.65 -9.70 -4.34
C GLY A 6 1.65 -10.73 -4.83
N GLY A 7 2.20 -11.53 -3.93
CA GLY A 7 3.04 -12.67 -4.27
C GLY A 7 3.31 -13.52 -3.04
N CYS A 8 3.75 -14.77 -3.24
CA CYS A 8 4.14 -15.65 -2.12
C CYS A 8 5.21 -14.94 -1.28
N ALA A 9 4.85 -14.56 -0.05
CA ALA A 9 5.75 -14.00 0.96
C ALA A 9 7.07 -14.78 1.08
N SER A 10 6.98 -16.10 0.91
CA SER A 10 8.09 -17.07 0.94
C SER A 10 9.06 -17.03 -0.24
N THR A 11 8.80 -16.24 -1.30
CA THR A 11 9.68 -16.13 -2.48
C THR A 11 10.30 -14.74 -2.67
N GLY A 12 10.06 -13.79 -1.77
CA GLY A 12 10.54 -12.40 -1.90
C GLY A 12 9.90 -11.62 -3.05
N ARG A 13 8.77 -12.10 -3.60
CA ARG A 13 8.00 -11.48 -4.69
C ARG A 13 6.70 -10.81 -4.23
N GLY A 14 6.54 -10.60 -2.92
CA GLY A 14 5.43 -9.82 -2.38
C GLY A 14 5.81 -8.34 -2.33
N GLN A 15 4.89 -7.46 -2.68
CA GLN A 15 5.02 -6.03 -2.46
C GLN A 15 4.79 -5.74 -0.99
N ASP A 16 5.72 -5.02 -0.36
CA ASP A 16 5.54 -4.51 1.00
C ASP A 16 4.68 -3.26 0.95
N CYS A 17 3.40 -3.39 1.30
CA CYS A 17 2.50 -2.24 1.27
C CYS A 17 2.82 -1.21 2.36
N SER A 18 3.60 -1.58 3.38
CA SER A 18 3.98 -0.67 4.47
C SER A 18 5.09 0.31 4.07
N GLU A 19 5.78 0.06 2.95
CA GLU A 19 6.76 1.00 2.40
C GLU A 19 6.12 2.12 1.57
N ILE A 20 4.80 2.14 1.41
CA ILE A 20 4.11 3.23 0.71
C ILE A 20 4.24 4.51 1.54
N ALA A 21 5.02 5.46 1.02
CA ALA A 21 5.29 6.73 1.70
C ALA A 21 3.99 7.51 1.98
N ASN A 22 3.92 8.08 3.19
CA ASN A 22 2.79 8.86 3.68
C ASN A 22 1.47 8.07 3.77
N SER A 23 1.53 6.74 3.71
CA SER A 23 0.36 5.90 3.93
C SER A 23 0.15 5.65 5.42
N TRP A 24 -1.09 5.82 5.87
CA TRP A 24 -1.49 5.59 7.26
C TRP A 24 -2.14 4.22 7.43
N ASN A 25 -2.99 3.85 6.48
CA ASN A 25 -3.68 2.58 6.47
C ASN A 25 -3.64 1.97 5.07
N VAL A 26 -2.98 0.82 4.97
CA VAL A 26 -2.82 0.05 3.75
C VAL A 26 -3.40 -1.35 3.95
N GLY A 27 -3.93 -1.90 2.87
CA GLY A 27 -4.45 -3.25 2.80
C GLY A 27 -3.89 -4.00 1.62
N CYS A 28 -4.06 -5.32 1.68
CA CYS A 28 -3.86 -6.18 0.53
C CYS A 28 -5.22 -6.58 -0.05
N SER A 29 -5.47 -6.26 -1.31
CA SER A 29 -6.71 -6.64 -2.01
C SER A 29 -6.38 -7.21 -3.39
N SER A 30 -6.91 -8.40 -3.72
CA SER A 30 -6.61 -9.12 -4.97
C SER A 30 -5.11 -9.25 -5.30
N GLY A 31 -4.25 -9.32 -4.28
CA GLY A 31 -2.81 -9.35 -4.51
C GLY A 31 -2.22 -8.02 -4.97
N THR A 32 -2.83 -6.90 -4.60
CA THR A 32 -2.29 -5.56 -4.86
C THR A 32 -2.42 -4.73 -3.59
N CYS A 33 -1.43 -3.89 -3.33
CA CYS A 33 -1.50 -2.94 -2.23
C CYS A 33 -2.56 -1.88 -2.52
N VAL A 34 -3.43 -1.66 -1.54
CA VAL A 34 -4.48 -0.65 -1.61
C VAL A 34 -4.33 0.26 -0.39
N VAL A 35 -4.12 1.54 -0.65
CA VAL A 35 -4.13 2.59 0.35
C VAL A 35 -5.58 2.93 0.68
N TYR A 36 -5.97 2.68 1.94
CA TYR A 36 -7.27 3.08 2.46
C TYR A 36 -7.24 4.48 3.07
N THR A 37 -6.12 4.85 3.70
CA THR A 37 -5.97 6.15 4.35
C THR A 37 -4.52 6.62 4.26
N CYS A 38 -4.34 7.90 3.97
CA CYS A 38 -3.02 8.55 3.98
C CYS A 38 -2.83 9.36 5.27
N GLU A 39 -1.58 9.72 5.57
CA GLU A 39 -1.26 10.66 6.63
C GLU A 39 -1.89 12.04 6.37
N ALA A 40 -2.05 12.83 7.43
CA ALA A 40 -2.62 14.17 7.32
C ALA A 40 -1.79 15.05 6.37
N GLY A 41 -2.47 15.72 5.43
CA GLY A 41 -1.81 16.49 4.36
C GLY A 41 -1.65 15.71 3.05
N TYR A 42 -2.01 14.43 3.02
CA TYR A 42 -1.97 13.59 1.83
C TYR A 42 -3.34 12.96 1.54
N THR A 43 -3.63 12.73 0.27
CA THR A 43 -4.81 12.02 -0.22
C THR A 43 -4.38 10.79 -1.02
N PRO A 44 -5.14 9.68 -0.97
CA PRO A 44 -4.87 8.53 -1.84
C PRO A 44 -4.93 8.96 -3.31
N SER A 45 -3.99 8.45 -4.10
CA SER A 45 -4.02 8.60 -5.56
C SER A 45 -5.24 7.89 -6.17
N LEU A 46 -5.56 8.22 -7.44
CA LEU A 46 -6.68 7.62 -8.18
C LEU A 46 -6.63 6.08 -8.23
N ASP A 47 -5.42 5.53 -8.31
CA ASP A 47 -5.16 4.08 -8.32
C ASP A 47 -5.04 3.48 -6.91
N ARG A 48 -5.09 4.31 -5.85
CA ARG A 48 -4.90 3.92 -4.44
C ARG A 48 -3.61 3.13 -4.19
N GLN A 49 -2.57 3.37 -4.99
CA GLN A 49 -1.25 2.76 -4.78
C GLN A 49 -0.25 3.71 -4.13
N SER A 50 -0.60 4.98 -3.99
CA SER A 50 0.27 6.00 -3.39
C SER A 50 -0.54 7.07 -2.67
N CYS A 51 0.15 7.87 -1.86
CA CYS A 51 -0.39 9.05 -1.21
C CYS A 51 0.24 10.29 -1.84
N VAL A 52 -0.59 11.23 -2.31
CA VAL A 52 -0.16 12.48 -2.93
C VAL A 52 -0.60 13.67 -2.08
N SER A 53 0.25 14.67 -1.92
CA SER A 53 -0.14 15.90 -1.23
C SER A 53 -1.14 16.68 -2.08
N TYR A 54 -2.18 17.23 -1.45
CA TYR A 54 -3.11 18.14 -2.11
C TYR A 54 -2.60 19.57 -2.16
#